data_AF-A0A260W636-F1
#
_entry.id   AF-A0A260W636-F1
#
_cell.length_a   1.000
_cell.length_b   1.000
_cell.length_c   1.000
_cell.angle_alpha   90.00
_cell.angle_beta   90.00
_cell.angle_gamma   90.00
#
_symmetry.space_group_name_H-M   'P 1'
#
loop_
_entity.id
_entity.type
_entity.pdbx_description
1 polymer ?
#
loop_
_entity_poly.entity_id
_entity_poly.type
_entity_poly.pdbx_seq_one_letter_code
_entity_poly.pdbx_strand_id
1 'polypeptide(L)'
;MNSTGQNSTWEFTVPSIVPSCIVPSGSAHSANRRPRGGRVSNQELGARGEALAALHLVDNGMELIDRNWRCRHGELDIVARDGDVTVFVEVKTRSGTGFGTPAESVTYTKQQRIRRLALAWLDERGGPWVRIRFDVVAIVMSNDGDPAVSHLRGVF
;
A
#
# COMPACT_ATOMS: atom_id res chain seq x y z
N MET A 1 -39.77 23.28 0.95
CA MET A 1 -39.13 24.59 1.17
C MET A 1 -37.70 24.27 1.61
N ASN A 2 -36.82 23.83 0.70
CA ASN A 2 -36.03 24.66 -0.23
C ASN A 2 -35.23 25.70 0.58
N SER A 3 -33.91 25.79 0.57
CA SER A 3 -32.93 25.32 -0.39
C SER A 3 -31.52 25.74 0.08
N THR A 4 -30.50 25.03 -0.39
CA THR A 4 -29.16 25.55 -0.74
C THR A 4 -28.22 26.03 0.38
N GLY A 5 -27.32 25.13 0.79
CA GLY A 5 -26.06 25.44 1.50
C GLY A 5 -24.85 24.94 0.72
N GLN A 6 -24.55 25.67 -0.36
CA GLN A 6 -23.31 25.83 -1.13
C GLN A 6 -22.15 24.83 -0.92
N ASN A 7 -21.97 24.03 -1.97
CA ASN A 7 -20.73 23.55 -2.59
C ASN A 7 -19.42 24.30 -2.25
N SER A 8 -18.55 23.67 -1.46
CA SER A 8 -17.14 24.02 -1.36
C SER A 8 -16.37 23.48 -2.58
N THR A 9 -16.29 24.32 -3.61
CA THR A 9 -15.40 24.16 -4.77
C THR A 9 -13.95 24.25 -4.31
N TRP A 10 -13.22 23.13 -4.37
CA TRP A 10 -11.77 23.11 -4.23
C TRP A 10 -11.14 23.52 -5.56
N GLU A 11 -10.70 24.77 -5.63
CA GLU A 11 -10.03 25.36 -6.79
C GLU A 11 -8.56 24.90 -6.83
N PHE A 12 -8.28 23.81 -7.54
CA PHE A 12 -6.90 23.40 -7.86
C PHE A 12 -6.39 24.23 -9.04
N THR A 13 -5.53 25.22 -8.74
CA THR A 13 -4.78 25.93 -9.77
C THR A 13 -3.66 25.04 -10.30
N VAL A 14 -3.74 24.65 -11.57
CA VAL A 14 -2.69 23.95 -12.31
C VAL A 14 -1.86 25.00 -13.07
N PRO A 15 -0.55 25.18 -12.80
CA PRO A 15 0.26 26.06 -13.63
C PRO A 15 0.62 25.39 -14.96
N SER A 16 0.14 25.98 -16.05
CA SER A 16 0.49 25.68 -17.43
C SER A 16 1.94 26.06 -17.73
N ILE A 17 2.79 25.08 -18.03
CA ILE A 17 4.10 25.31 -18.64
C ILE A 17 4.28 24.36 -19.83
N VAL A 18 4.12 24.94 -21.02
CA VAL A 18 4.80 24.62 -22.29
C VAL A 18 5.24 25.99 -22.83
N PRO A 19 6.40 26.17 -23.50
CA PRO A 19 6.87 25.31 -24.59
C PRO A 19 8.41 25.16 -24.74
N SER A 20 8.82 24.24 -25.62
CA SER A 20 9.65 24.51 -26.80
C SER A 20 10.69 23.42 -27.05
N CYS A 21 10.54 22.78 -28.21
CA CYS A 21 11.46 21.85 -28.83
C CYS A 21 12.79 22.52 -29.18
N ILE A 22 13.91 21.88 -28.83
CA ILE A 22 15.19 22.01 -29.51
C ILE A 22 15.79 20.60 -29.60
N VAL A 23 15.88 20.07 -30.82
CA VAL A 23 16.66 18.88 -31.18
C VAL A 23 18.04 19.32 -31.67
N PRO A 24 19.14 18.77 -31.14
CA PRO A 24 20.40 18.72 -31.85
C PRO A 24 20.64 17.31 -32.40
N SER A 25 20.89 17.26 -33.71
CA SER A 25 21.46 16.13 -34.44
C SER A 25 22.94 15.95 -34.09
N GLY A 26 23.35 14.73 -33.73
CA GLY A 26 24.77 14.39 -33.55
C GLY A 26 24.97 12.95 -33.10
N SER A 27 25.25 12.07 -34.06
CA SER A 27 25.66 10.67 -33.82
C SER A 27 27.04 10.60 -33.17
N ALA A 28 27.16 9.82 -32.09
CA ALA A 28 28.39 9.10 -31.75
C ALA A 28 28.05 7.86 -30.92
N HIS A 29 28.42 6.69 -31.45
CA HIS A 29 28.49 5.42 -30.77
C HIS A 29 29.26 5.54 -29.43
N SER A 30 28.67 5.10 -28.32
CA SER A 30 29.38 4.27 -27.33
C SER A 30 28.42 3.76 -26.23
N ALA A 31 28.45 2.44 -26.04
CA ALA A 31 27.95 1.69 -24.89
C ALA A 31 26.43 1.74 -24.62
N ASN A 32 25.70 0.92 -25.37
CA ASN A 32 24.48 0.24 -24.91
C ASN A 32 24.79 -0.57 -23.63
N ARG A 33 24.82 0.08 -22.46
CA ARG A 33 24.64 -0.62 -21.19
C ARG A 33 23.16 -0.95 -21.10
N ARG A 34 22.80 -2.13 -21.60
CA ARG A 34 21.61 -2.82 -21.10
C ARG A 34 21.69 -2.76 -19.56
N PRO A 35 20.68 -2.24 -18.84
CA PRO A 35 20.69 -2.35 -17.39
C PRO A 35 20.84 -3.83 -17.10
N ARG A 36 21.91 -4.21 -16.40
CA ARG A 36 22.08 -5.58 -15.92
C ARG A 36 20.81 -5.89 -15.14
N GLY A 37 20.10 -6.94 -15.54
CA GLY A 37 18.91 -7.42 -14.82
C GLY A 37 19.31 -7.81 -13.40
N GLY A 38 19.35 -6.82 -12.50
CA GLY A 38 19.43 -7.05 -11.08
C GLY A 38 18.07 -7.56 -10.67
N ARG A 39 18.03 -8.75 -10.07
CA ARG A 39 16.83 -9.17 -9.33
C ARG A 39 16.50 -8.04 -8.36
N VAL A 40 15.29 -7.49 -8.48
CA VAL A 40 14.74 -6.55 -7.47
C VAL A 40 14.88 -7.24 -6.12
N SER A 41 15.47 -6.55 -5.15
CA SER A 41 15.65 -7.13 -3.82
C SER A 41 14.28 -7.39 -3.19
N ASN A 42 14.18 -8.37 -2.29
CA ASN A 42 12.93 -8.63 -1.58
C ASN A 42 12.45 -7.41 -0.78
N GLN A 43 13.36 -6.53 -0.36
CA GLN A 43 13.04 -5.28 0.32
C GLN A 43 12.39 -4.27 -0.62
N GLU A 44 12.98 -4.02 -1.79
CA GLU A 44 12.39 -3.14 -2.80
C GLU A 44 11.04 -3.67 -3.31
N LEU A 45 10.93 -4.99 -3.49
CA LEU A 45 9.69 -5.65 -3.84
C LEU A 45 8.62 -5.43 -2.75
N GLY A 46 9.00 -5.63 -1.48
CA GLY A 46 8.14 -5.41 -0.32
C GLY A 46 7.64 -3.97 -0.25
N ALA A 47 8.55 -2.99 -0.33
CA ALA A 47 8.23 -1.56 -0.28
C ALA A 47 7.29 -1.14 -1.42
N ARG A 48 7.53 -1.63 -2.65
CA ARG A 48 6.64 -1.38 -3.79
C ARG A 48 5.26 -1.97 -3.56
N GLY A 49 5.19 -3.16 -2.97
CA GLY A 49 3.93 -3.78 -2.63
C GLY A 49 3.17 -2.99 -1.57
N GLU A 50 3.81 -2.63 -0.47
CA GLU A 50 3.16 -1.81 0.57
C GLU A 50 2.63 -0.47 0.02
N ALA A 51 3.37 0.17 -0.89
CA ALA A 51 2.89 1.38 -1.57
C ALA A 51 1.61 1.13 -2.38
N LEU A 52 1.55 0.03 -3.14
CA LEU A 52 0.35 -0.35 -3.89
C LEU A 52 -0.82 -0.75 -2.98
N ALA A 53 -0.54 -1.42 -1.86
CA ALA A 53 -1.56 -1.75 -0.85
C ALA A 53 -2.16 -0.48 -0.26
N ALA A 54 -1.31 0.47 0.14
CA ALA A 54 -1.72 1.76 0.67
C ALA A 54 -2.63 2.52 -0.31
N LEU A 55 -2.23 2.60 -1.59
CA LEU A 55 -3.06 3.22 -2.64
C LEU A 55 -4.40 2.50 -2.79
N HIS A 56 -4.40 1.17 -2.88
CA HIS A 56 -5.62 0.39 -3.02
C HIS A 56 -6.59 0.61 -1.84
N LEU A 57 -6.10 0.68 -0.60
CA LEU A 57 -6.95 0.93 0.57
C LEU A 57 -7.59 2.33 0.50
N VAL A 58 -6.81 3.35 0.11
CA VAL A 58 -7.32 4.72 -0.07
C VAL A 58 -8.35 4.79 -1.19
N ASP A 59 -8.10 4.15 -2.32
CA ASP A 59 -9.03 4.10 -3.46
C ASP A 59 -10.36 3.39 -3.09
N ASN A 60 -10.33 2.50 -2.09
CA ASN A 60 -11.51 1.86 -1.52
C ASN A 60 -12.14 2.65 -0.36
N GLY A 61 -11.75 3.92 -0.17
CA GLY A 61 -12.36 4.83 0.80
C GLY A 61 -11.85 4.68 2.23
N MET A 62 -10.75 3.97 2.46
CA MET A 62 -10.14 3.83 3.79
C MET A 62 -9.15 4.97 4.05
N GLU A 63 -9.07 5.42 5.29
CA GLU A 63 -8.09 6.41 5.75
C GLU A 63 -6.82 5.69 6.22
N LEU A 64 -5.65 6.05 5.71
CA LEU A 64 -4.38 5.53 6.21
C LEU A 64 -4.00 6.25 7.50
N ILE A 65 -3.75 5.49 8.57
CA ILE A 65 -3.35 6.03 9.87
C ILE A 65 -1.84 5.90 10.07
N ASP A 66 -1.28 4.73 9.78
CA ASP A 66 0.15 4.46 9.88
C ASP A 66 0.62 3.47 8.81
N ARG A 67 1.91 3.52 8.53
CA ARG A 67 2.62 2.58 7.67
C ARG A 67 3.98 2.25 8.26
N ASN A 68 4.45 1.02 8.11
CA ASN A 68 5.73 0.56 8.64
C ASN A 68 5.92 0.89 10.14
N TRP A 69 4.86 0.80 10.94
CA TRP A 69 4.98 1.07 12.37
C TRP A 69 5.81 -0.02 13.03
N ARG A 70 6.80 0.36 13.84
CA ARG A 70 7.78 -0.55 14.45
C ARG A 70 7.81 -0.36 15.96
N CYS A 71 7.90 -1.47 16.67
CA CYS A 71 8.20 -1.49 18.10
C CYS A 71 9.17 -2.64 18.42
N ARG A 72 9.54 -2.80 19.69
CA ARG A 72 10.43 -3.89 20.14
C ARG A 72 9.92 -5.30 19.84
N HIS A 73 8.63 -5.46 19.52
CA HIS A 73 7.99 -6.75 19.26
C HIS A 73 7.88 -7.09 17.77
N GLY A 74 8.20 -6.15 16.87
CA GLY A 74 8.06 -6.34 15.42
C GLY A 74 7.51 -5.10 14.72
N GLU A 75 6.83 -5.33 13.60
CA GLU A 75 6.34 -4.29 12.71
C GLU A 75 4.92 -4.58 12.23
N LEU A 76 4.12 -3.53 12.08
CA LEU A 76 2.84 -3.54 11.38
C LEU A 76 3.04 -2.86 10.03
N ASP A 77 2.60 -3.50 8.94
CA ASP A 77 2.78 -2.96 7.60
C ASP A 77 1.91 -1.71 7.41
N ILE A 78 0.60 -1.83 7.65
CA ILE A 78 -0.35 -0.72 7.51
C ILE A 78 -1.40 -0.76 8.64
N VAL A 79 -1.71 0.40 9.20
CA VAL A 79 -2.89 0.63 10.02
C VAL A 79 -3.78 1.64 9.30
N ALA A 80 -5.04 1.29 9.13
CA ALA A 80 -6.03 2.09 8.42
C ALA A 80 -7.32 2.22 9.23
N ARG A 81 -8.21 3.12 8.81
CA ARG A 81 -9.54 3.29 9.33
C ARG A 81 -10.58 3.12 8.23
N ASP A 82 -11.61 2.37 8.55
CA ASP A 82 -12.73 2.04 7.67
C ASP A 82 -14.02 2.33 8.45
N GLY A 83 -14.52 3.56 8.28
CA GLY A 83 -15.54 4.12 9.16
C GLY A 83 -15.04 4.22 10.60
N ASP A 84 -15.67 3.51 11.52
CA ASP A 84 -15.31 3.42 12.94
C ASP A 84 -14.47 2.16 13.29
N VAL A 85 -14.03 1.41 12.27
CA VAL A 85 -13.21 0.21 12.43
C VAL A 85 -11.75 0.58 12.25
N THR A 86 -10.92 0.25 13.24
CA THR A 86 -9.45 0.28 13.11
C THR A 86 -8.99 -1.02 12.45
N VAL A 87 -8.31 -0.92 11.32
CA VAL A 87 -7.93 -2.06 10.49
C VAL A 87 -6.42 -2.22 10.50
N PHE A 88 -5.96 -3.38 10.95
CA PHE A 88 -4.57 -3.80 10.88
C PHE A 88 -4.39 -4.65 9.63
N VAL A 89 -3.58 -4.17 8.68
CA VAL A 89 -3.43 -4.80 7.37
C VAL A 89 -2.02 -5.38 7.26
N GLU A 90 -1.96 -6.68 7.00
CA GLU A 90 -0.73 -7.35 6.60
C GLU A 90 -0.62 -7.32 5.07
N VAL A 91 0.54 -6.91 4.55
CA VAL A 91 0.82 -6.85 3.12
C VAL A 91 1.67 -8.04 2.69
N LYS A 92 1.21 -8.75 1.66
CA LYS A 92 1.95 -9.87 1.06
C LYS A 92 2.25 -9.59 -0.39
N THR A 93 3.53 -9.44 -0.69
CA THR A 93 3.99 -9.18 -2.05
C THR A 93 4.77 -10.37 -2.59
N ARG A 94 4.43 -10.79 -3.81
CA ARG A 94 5.20 -11.80 -4.54
C ARG A 94 5.40 -11.40 -6.00
N SER A 95 6.48 -11.89 -6.59
CA SER A 95 6.74 -11.79 -8.04
C SER A 95 6.20 -13.03 -8.77
N GLY A 96 5.47 -12.83 -9.88
CA GLY A 96 5.05 -13.92 -10.78
C GLY A 96 3.80 -14.72 -10.36
N THR A 97 3.47 -15.76 -11.13
CA THR A 97 2.20 -16.52 -11.07
C THR A 97 2.18 -17.70 -10.08
N GLY A 98 3.14 -17.77 -9.15
CA GLY A 98 3.20 -18.88 -8.18
C GLY A 98 1.88 -19.06 -7.42
N PHE A 99 1.23 -20.20 -7.61
CA PHE A 99 -0.09 -20.52 -7.05
C PHE A 99 -0.06 -20.65 -5.51
N GLY A 100 -1.19 -20.30 -4.88
CA GLY A 100 -1.44 -20.34 -3.44
C GLY A 100 -2.39 -19.21 -3.07
N THR A 101 -3.48 -19.50 -2.37
CA THR A 101 -4.44 -18.46 -1.96
C THR A 101 -3.79 -17.57 -0.88
N PRO A 102 -3.92 -16.24 -0.97
CA PRO A 102 -3.31 -15.36 0.03
C PRO A 102 -3.89 -15.52 1.44
N ALA A 103 -5.15 -15.96 1.54
CA ALA A 103 -5.90 -16.17 2.77
C ALA A 103 -5.37 -17.35 3.60
N GLU A 104 -5.05 -18.48 2.97
CA GLU A 104 -4.54 -19.69 3.63
C GLU A 104 -3.12 -19.51 4.23
N SER A 105 -2.46 -18.39 3.92
CA SER A 105 -1.04 -18.18 4.19
C SER A 105 -0.75 -17.44 5.51
N VAL A 106 -1.76 -17.00 6.30
CA VAL A 106 -1.48 -16.41 7.64
C VAL A 106 -1.53 -17.49 8.70
N THR A 107 -0.36 -18.08 9.00
CA THR A 107 -0.21 -19.10 10.03
C THR A 107 -0.67 -18.61 11.40
N TYR A 108 -1.10 -19.53 12.28
CA TYR A 108 -1.50 -19.19 13.64
C TYR A 108 -0.45 -18.33 14.38
N THR A 109 0.83 -18.67 14.26
CA THR A 109 1.93 -17.90 14.84
C THR A 109 1.97 -16.46 14.32
N LYS A 110 1.69 -16.25 13.04
CA LYS A 110 1.64 -14.92 12.44
C LYS A 110 0.43 -14.13 12.94
N GLN A 111 -0.73 -14.77 13.07
CA GLN A 111 -1.93 -14.15 13.66
C GLN A 111 -1.68 -13.67 15.10
N GLN A 112 -1.09 -14.52 15.95
CA GLN A 112 -0.77 -14.16 17.33
C GLN A 112 0.23 -13.00 17.41
N ARG A 113 1.24 -12.98 16.52
CA ARG A 113 2.18 -11.87 16.43
C ARG A 113 1.50 -10.57 16.04
N ILE A 114 0.65 -10.59 15.02
CA ILE A 114 -0.07 -9.38 14.56
C ILE A 114 -1.00 -8.87 15.65
N ARG A 115 -1.74 -9.75 16.35
CA ARG A 115 -2.58 -9.35 17.49
C ARG A 115 -1.79 -8.68 18.59
N ARG A 116 -0.62 -9.21 18.95
CA ARG A 116 0.27 -8.60 19.95
C ARG A 116 0.74 -7.21 19.51
N LEU A 117 1.08 -7.05 18.23
CA LEU A 117 1.52 -5.76 17.68
C LEU A 117 0.39 -4.74 17.63
N ALA A 118 -0.81 -5.16 17.24
CA ALA A 118 -2.01 -4.34 17.29
C ALA A 118 -2.28 -3.82 18.70
N LEU A 119 -2.22 -4.69 19.72
CA LEU A 119 -2.38 -4.26 21.11
C LEU A 119 -1.34 -3.21 21.53
N ALA A 120 -0.08 -3.40 21.14
CA ALA A 120 0.98 -2.42 21.43
C ALA A 120 0.75 -1.08 20.73
N TRP A 121 0.28 -1.11 19.48
CA TRP A 121 -0.08 0.10 18.74
C TRP A 121 -1.27 0.83 19.38
N LEU A 122 -2.30 0.09 19.80
CA LEU A 122 -3.51 0.66 20.43
C LEU A 122 -3.17 1.33 21.77
N ASP A 123 -2.28 0.71 22.56
CA ASP A 123 -1.76 1.24 23.83
C ASP A 123 -0.99 2.55 23.62
N GLU A 124 -0.08 2.58 22.63
CA GLU A 124 0.71 3.77 22.30
C GLU A 124 -0.15 4.94 21.82
N ARG A 125 -1.22 4.67 21.08
CA ARG A 125 -2.07 5.70 20.46
C ARG A 125 -3.15 6.26 21.39
N GLY A 126 -3.48 5.59 22.50
CA GLY A 126 -4.30 6.14 23.59
C GLY A 126 -5.76 6.52 23.25
N GLY A 127 -6.35 5.97 22.18
CA GLY A 127 -7.70 6.30 21.72
C GLY A 127 -8.81 5.36 22.26
N PRO A 128 -10.08 5.77 22.19
CA PRO A 128 -11.17 4.81 22.30
C PRO A 128 -11.23 3.97 21.02
N TRP A 129 -10.98 2.66 21.13
CA TRP A 129 -11.03 1.72 20.00
C TRP A 129 -12.27 0.85 20.13
N VAL A 130 -13.28 1.12 19.31
CA VAL A 130 -14.59 0.46 19.42
C VAL A 130 -14.61 -0.87 18.64
N ARG A 131 -13.99 -0.89 17.46
CA ARG A 131 -13.94 -2.06 16.59
C ARG A 131 -12.57 -2.19 15.95
N ILE A 132 -12.06 -3.42 15.92
CA ILE A 132 -10.82 -3.78 15.24
C ILE A 132 -11.07 -4.86 14.20
N ARG A 133 -10.31 -4.83 13.10
CA ARG A 133 -10.34 -5.88 12.07
C ARG A 133 -8.92 -6.16 11.57
N PHE A 134 -8.64 -7.42 11.26
CA PHE A 134 -7.38 -7.83 10.66
C PHE A 134 -7.59 -8.22 9.20
N ASP A 135 -6.95 -7.48 8.30
CA ASP A 135 -7.06 -7.66 6.86
C ASP A 135 -5.73 -8.13 6.27
N VAL A 136 -5.79 -8.71 5.08
CA VAL A 136 -4.62 -9.02 4.27
C VAL A 136 -4.77 -8.36 2.91
N VAL A 137 -3.74 -7.64 2.46
CA VAL A 137 -3.63 -7.20 1.07
C VAL A 137 -2.54 -8.00 0.37
N ALA A 138 -2.94 -8.73 -0.66
CA ALA A 138 -2.06 -9.56 -1.46
C ALA A 138 -1.77 -8.91 -2.80
N ILE A 139 -0.49 -8.83 -3.15
CA ILE A 139 -0.01 -8.17 -4.35
C ILE A 139 0.81 -9.16 -5.15
N VAL A 140 0.38 -9.35 -6.39
CA VAL A 140 1.09 -10.15 -7.38
C VAL A 140 1.70 -9.18 -8.39
N MET A 141 3.02 -9.01 -8.30
CA MET A 141 3.76 -8.20 -9.25
C MET A 141 3.89 -8.98 -10.56
N SER A 142 3.41 -8.37 -11.64
CA SER A 142 3.64 -8.84 -13.00
C SER A 142 4.89 -8.17 -13.58
N ASN A 143 5.66 -8.91 -14.39
CA ASN A 143 6.76 -8.33 -15.14
C ASN A 143 6.29 -7.62 -16.42
N ASP A 144 5.14 -8.04 -16.96
CA ASP A 144 4.68 -7.69 -18.30
C ASP A 144 3.28 -7.03 -18.30
N GLY A 145 2.77 -6.62 -17.14
CA GLY A 145 1.45 -6.01 -17.00
C GLY A 145 1.23 -5.36 -15.63
N ASP A 146 -0.01 -4.94 -15.39
CA ASP A 146 -0.38 -4.29 -14.13
C ASP A 146 -0.32 -5.27 -12.95
N PRO A 147 0.10 -4.82 -11.76
CA PRO A 147 0.09 -5.63 -10.56
C PRO A 147 -1.36 -5.97 -10.17
N ALA A 148 -1.61 -7.23 -9.83
CA ALA A 148 -2.91 -7.64 -9.31
C ALA A 148 -2.94 -7.43 -7.79
N VAL A 149 -3.98 -6.75 -7.31
CA VAL A 149 -4.21 -6.49 -5.87
C VAL A 149 -5.48 -7.18 -5.42
N SER A 150 -5.41 -7.90 -4.31
CA SER A 150 -6.57 -8.55 -3.67
C SER A 150 -6.60 -8.17 -2.19
N HIS A 151 -7.75 -7.64 -1.73
CA HIS A 151 -7.99 -7.27 -0.34
C HIS A 151 -8.94 -8.26 0.31
N LEU A 152 -8.43 -8.99 1.30
CA LEU A 152 -9.18 -9.95 2.10
C LEU A 152 -9.48 -9.29 3.45
N ARG A 153 -10.77 -9.11 3.73
CA ARG A 153 -11.23 -8.45 4.95
C ARG A 153 -11.54 -9.47 6.05
N GLY A 154 -11.14 -9.17 7.29
CA GLY A 154 -11.50 -9.96 8.48
C GLY A 154 -10.96 -11.39 8.43
N VAL A 155 -9.68 -11.55 8.12
CA VAL A 155 -9.05 -12.86 7.89
C VAL A 155 -8.88 -13.66 9.18
N PHE A 156 -8.71 -12.99 10.33
CA PHE A 156 -8.58 -13.61 11.66
C PHE A 156 -8.82 -12.61 12.80
#